data_AF-A0A9J7JRK6-F1
#
_entry.id   AF-A0A9J7JRK6-F1
#
_cell.length_a   1.000
_cell.length_b   1.000
_cell.length_c   1.000
_cell.angle_alpha   90.00
_cell.angle_beta   90.00
_cell.angle_gamma   90.00
#
_symmetry.space_group_name_H-M   'P 1'
#
loop_
_entity.id
_entity.type
_entity.pdbx_description
1 polymer ?
#
loop_
_entity_poly.entity_id
_entity_poly.type
_entity_poly.pdbx_seq_one_letter_code
_entity_poly.pdbx_strand_id
1 'polypeptide(L)'
;MAAVVAAPEPWGTVAPRKKRSAGRRPRRDERRAHGLQAEPEADSEAVLRRLREAEEDLWNSDFCDSALETITQCLRKQLEQLQDLREALGRLTLSSSPGGSGESSARSTSPVRCVCYGLGNFASSVTARSQLAFMLLFLEKCQIPRSHCQVYDPLFSQAEVSVLTSLGVTVLCENEEGKRSTQGQPTIFYMPHCGTALYNNLLWSNWSIDALSRVVIIGNSFQCIEERLLARILQKNYPYIAKIVKSLEEFPLPQTPRYMDTFNDTSVHWFPLLKLEGLPRNLWASQEEPDYQDCEDLEIIRKQTGSSAGIAGQYLPPGPGAMLQTMPSPLPGKKYSPAAGITSHSALVAWSPK
;
A
#
# COMPACT_ATOMS: atom_id res chain seq x y z
N MET A 1 -42.62 45.02 46.51
CA MET A 1 -43.52 43.86 46.68
C MET A 1 -42.86 42.64 46.08
N ALA A 2 -42.85 41.56 46.84
CA ALA A 2 -42.18 40.30 46.52
C ALA A 2 -43.03 39.39 45.61
N ALA A 3 -42.35 38.37 45.09
CA ALA A 3 -42.86 37.05 44.67
C ALA A 3 -43.57 36.96 43.30
N VAL A 4 -43.49 35.89 42.51
CA VAL A 4 -42.75 34.60 42.59
C VAL A 4 -42.73 33.99 41.18
N VAL A 5 -41.70 33.18 40.96
CA VAL A 5 -41.36 32.35 39.80
C VAL A 5 -42.47 31.37 39.40
N ALA A 6 -42.69 31.20 38.09
CA ALA A 6 -43.36 30.02 37.52
C ALA A 6 -42.32 29.18 36.75
N ALA A 7 -42.19 27.90 37.12
CA ALA A 7 -41.28 26.95 36.51
C ALA A 7 -41.83 26.42 35.16
N PRO A 8 -40.97 26.14 34.16
CA PRO A 8 -41.40 25.44 32.95
C PRO A 8 -41.45 23.92 33.15
N GLU A 9 -42.48 23.30 32.58
CA GLU A 9 -42.78 21.87 32.65
C GLU A 9 -41.73 20.96 31.98
N PRO A 10 -41.57 19.71 32.45
CA PRO A 10 -40.63 18.75 31.90
C PRO A 10 -41.11 18.17 30.55
N TRP A 11 -40.22 18.18 29.56
CA TRP A 11 -40.45 17.58 28.24
C TRP A 11 -40.49 16.04 28.33
N GLY A 12 -41.63 15.46 27.99
CA GLY A 12 -41.85 14.01 27.94
C GLY A 12 -41.21 13.35 26.71
N THR A 13 -40.60 12.19 26.92
CA THR A 13 -39.93 11.35 25.92
C THR A 13 -40.95 10.67 25.00
N VAL A 14 -40.81 10.83 23.68
CA VAL A 14 -41.67 10.18 22.69
C VAL A 14 -41.09 8.81 22.31
N ALA A 15 -41.81 7.73 22.63
CA ALA A 15 -41.47 6.38 22.21
C ALA A 15 -41.84 6.12 20.73
N PRO A 16 -41.04 5.35 19.96
CA PRO A 16 -41.33 5.10 18.56
C PRO A 16 -42.50 4.12 18.35
N ARG A 17 -43.34 4.49 17.38
CA ARG A 17 -44.62 3.88 17.01
C ARG A 17 -44.43 2.51 16.34
N LYS A 18 -44.93 1.43 16.95
CA LYS A 18 -44.98 0.07 16.36
C LYS A 18 -45.76 0.07 15.04
N LYS A 19 -45.10 -0.28 13.92
CA LYS A 19 -45.77 -0.65 12.67
C LYS A 19 -46.16 -2.14 12.73
N ARG A 20 -47.44 -2.41 12.48
CA ARG A 20 -48.03 -3.76 12.38
C ARG A 20 -47.54 -4.47 11.12
N SER A 21 -47.10 -5.72 11.31
CA SER A 21 -46.69 -6.69 10.30
C SER A 21 -47.88 -7.27 9.54
N ALA A 22 -47.80 -7.31 8.21
CA ALA A 22 -48.63 -8.16 7.36
C ALA A 22 -47.85 -9.44 7.00
N GLY A 23 -48.50 -10.60 7.15
CA GLY A 23 -47.86 -11.91 7.17
C GLY A 23 -47.30 -12.38 5.82
N ARG A 24 -46.18 -13.10 5.90
CA ARG A 24 -45.74 -14.09 4.91
C ARG A 24 -45.37 -15.38 5.64
N ARG A 25 -45.92 -16.50 5.16
CA ARG A 25 -45.69 -17.86 5.67
C ARG A 25 -44.21 -18.24 5.55
N PRO A 26 -43.65 -19.05 6.47
CA PRO A 26 -42.28 -19.51 6.38
C PRO A 26 -42.15 -20.55 5.25
N ARG A 27 -41.29 -20.29 4.27
CA ARG A 27 -40.85 -21.33 3.33
C ARG A 27 -39.79 -22.17 4.03
N ARG A 28 -40.06 -23.48 4.03
CA ARG A 28 -39.26 -24.56 4.59
C ARG A 28 -37.83 -24.51 4.06
N ASP A 29 -36.88 -24.49 5.00
CA ASP A 29 -35.46 -24.73 4.80
C ASP A 29 -35.28 -26.12 4.16
N GLU A 30 -34.89 -26.17 2.90
CA GLU A 30 -34.20 -27.32 2.30
C GLU A 30 -32.80 -26.86 1.90
N ARG A 31 -31.94 -26.73 2.90
CA ARG A 31 -30.49 -26.78 2.71
C ARG A 31 -30.15 -28.18 2.21
N ARG A 32 -30.13 -28.35 0.88
CA ARG A 32 -29.32 -29.42 0.28
C ARG A 32 -27.88 -28.97 0.34
N ALA A 33 -27.13 -29.66 1.19
CA ALA A 33 -25.70 -29.77 1.13
C ALA A 33 -25.29 -30.19 -0.28
N HIS A 34 -24.71 -29.26 -1.04
CA HIS A 34 -23.76 -29.59 -2.08
C HIS A 34 -22.53 -28.73 -1.83
N GLY A 35 -21.54 -29.36 -1.20
CA GLY A 35 -20.17 -28.89 -1.29
C GLY A 35 -19.77 -28.90 -2.76
N LEU A 36 -19.54 -27.72 -3.30
CA LEU A 36 -18.59 -27.52 -4.37
C LEU A 36 -17.53 -26.64 -3.72
N GLN A 37 -16.38 -27.25 -3.43
CA GLN A 37 -15.14 -26.50 -3.41
C GLN A 37 -15.09 -25.77 -4.75
N ALA A 38 -15.44 -24.48 -4.76
CA ALA A 38 -15.05 -23.64 -5.87
C ALA A 38 -13.52 -23.68 -5.86
N GLU A 39 -12.94 -24.26 -6.90
CA GLU A 39 -11.49 -24.38 -7.06
C GLU A 39 -10.87 -22.99 -6.85
N PRO A 40 -9.91 -22.82 -5.92
CA PRO A 40 -9.26 -21.53 -5.66
C PRO A 40 -8.68 -20.90 -6.93
N GLU A 41 -8.26 -21.74 -7.88
CA GLU A 41 -7.76 -21.33 -9.20
C GLU A 41 -8.82 -20.62 -10.05
N ALA A 42 -10.07 -21.08 -10.02
CA ALA A 42 -11.16 -20.46 -10.77
C ALA A 42 -11.52 -19.07 -10.22
N ASP A 43 -11.39 -18.88 -8.91
CA ASP A 43 -11.60 -17.58 -8.26
C ASP A 43 -10.45 -16.62 -8.57
N SER A 44 -9.19 -17.07 -8.48
CA SER A 44 -8.02 -16.27 -8.86
C SER A 44 -8.04 -15.83 -10.33
N GLU A 45 -8.45 -16.70 -11.27
CA GLU A 45 -8.56 -16.33 -12.69
C GLU A 45 -9.64 -15.27 -12.92
N ALA A 46 -10.79 -15.40 -12.24
CA ALA A 46 -11.86 -14.40 -12.33
C ALA A 46 -11.42 -13.04 -11.74
N VAL A 47 -10.64 -13.04 -10.66
CA VAL A 47 -10.06 -11.82 -10.09
C VAL A 47 -9.06 -11.19 -11.05
N LEU A 48 -8.14 -11.97 -11.63
CA LEU A 48 -7.17 -11.50 -12.61
C LEU A 48 -7.84 -10.89 -13.84
N ARG A 49 -8.87 -11.53 -14.39
CA ARG A 49 -9.61 -11.01 -15.54
C ARG A 49 -10.21 -9.63 -15.24
N ARG A 50 -10.90 -9.49 -14.11
CA ARG A 50 -11.49 -8.20 -13.70
C ARG A 50 -10.43 -7.13 -13.43
N LEU A 51 -9.25 -7.53 -12.94
CA LEU A 51 -8.13 -6.60 -12.72
C LEU A 51 -7.60 -6.08 -14.06
N ARG A 52 -7.42 -6.96 -15.06
CA ARG A 52 -7.01 -6.56 -16.42
C ARG A 52 -8.03 -5.62 -17.08
N GLU A 53 -9.32 -5.90 -16.93
CA GLU A 53 -10.40 -5.02 -17.38
C GLU A 53 -10.26 -3.61 -16.74
N ALA A 54 -9.97 -3.53 -15.44
CA ALA A 54 -9.75 -2.27 -14.75
C ALA A 54 -8.45 -1.55 -15.18
N GLU A 55 -7.37 -2.28 -15.45
CA GLU A 55 -6.13 -1.72 -16.01
C GLU A 55 -6.35 -1.09 -17.39
N GLU A 56 -7.07 -1.78 -18.28
CA GLU A 56 -7.40 -1.28 -19.62
C GLU A 56 -8.31 -0.04 -19.56
N ASP A 57 -9.30 -0.06 -18.67
CA ASP A 57 -10.20 1.07 -18.44
C ASP A 57 -9.46 2.33 -17.93
N LEU A 58 -8.48 2.15 -17.03
CA LEU A 58 -7.65 3.22 -16.53
C LEU A 58 -6.68 3.73 -17.59
N TRP A 59 -5.99 2.83 -18.27
CA TRP A 59 -5.02 3.16 -19.31
C TRP A 59 -5.61 4.08 -20.39
N ASN A 60 -6.87 3.84 -20.77
CA ASN A 60 -7.57 4.62 -21.79
C ASN A 60 -8.26 5.88 -21.24
N SER A 61 -7.95 6.33 -20.02
CA SER A 61 -8.63 7.46 -19.37
C SER A 61 -7.74 8.70 -19.22
N ASP A 62 -8.32 9.88 -19.39
CA ASP A 62 -7.64 11.18 -19.16
C ASP A 62 -7.11 11.32 -17.73
N PHE A 63 -7.76 10.65 -16.77
CA PHE A 63 -7.32 10.56 -15.40
C PHE A 63 -5.91 9.96 -15.30
N CYS A 64 -5.67 8.84 -15.98
CA CYS A 64 -4.45 8.06 -15.82
C CYS A 64 -3.23 8.85 -16.29
N ASP A 65 -3.27 9.44 -17.48
CA ASP A 65 -2.15 10.24 -17.98
C ASP A 65 -1.79 11.40 -17.06
N SER A 66 -2.80 12.14 -16.60
CA SER A 66 -2.60 13.29 -15.73
C SER A 66 -2.09 12.89 -14.33
N ALA A 67 -2.60 11.77 -13.79
CA ALA A 67 -2.16 11.25 -12.49
C ALA A 67 -0.73 10.68 -12.56
N LEU A 68 -0.40 9.94 -13.64
CA LEU A 68 0.94 9.42 -13.90
C LEU A 68 1.96 10.55 -14.10
N GLU A 69 1.60 11.61 -14.81
CA GLU A 69 2.46 12.78 -14.96
C GLU A 69 2.75 13.43 -13.60
N THR A 70 1.72 13.60 -12.76
CA THR A 70 1.90 14.13 -11.39
C THR A 70 2.87 13.28 -10.56
N ILE A 71 2.70 11.95 -10.56
CA ILE A 71 3.55 11.02 -9.82
C ILE A 71 4.99 11.05 -10.35
N THR A 72 5.17 10.97 -11.67
CA THR A 72 6.50 10.94 -12.29
C THR A 72 7.27 12.26 -12.09
N GLN A 73 6.58 13.41 -12.11
CA GLN A 73 7.18 14.70 -11.77
C GLN A 73 7.65 14.76 -10.32
N CYS A 74 6.82 14.32 -9.37
CA CYS A 74 7.19 14.29 -7.95
C CYS A 74 8.38 13.35 -7.70
N LEU A 75 8.34 12.15 -8.29
CA LEU A 75 9.42 11.17 -8.17
C LEU A 75 10.72 11.68 -8.78
N ARG A 76 10.66 12.37 -9.94
CA ARG A 76 11.83 12.99 -10.57
C ARG A 76 12.48 14.02 -9.65
N LYS A 77 11.69 14.97 -9.13
CA LYS A 77 12.17 15.99 -8.18
C LYS A 77 12.82 15.36 -6.94
N GLN A 78 12.21 14.31 -6.41
CA GLN A 78 12.76 13.58 -5.27
C GLN A 78 14.10 12.93 -5.61
N LEU A 79 14.20 12.24 -6.75
CA LEU A 79 15.44 11.56 -7.13
C LEU A 79 16.57 12.55 -7.42
N GLU A 80 16.26 13.69 -8.04
CA GLU A 80 17.22 14.79 -8.29
C GLU A 80 17.81 15.31 -6.97
N GLN A 81 16.99 15.66 -5.96
CA GLN A 81 17.53 16.13 -4.67
C GLN A 81 18.39 15.06 -3.96
N LEU A 82 18.07 13.77 -4.13
CA LEU A 82 18.84 12.68 -3.53
C LEU A 82 20.16 12.41 -4.27
N GLN A 83 20.22 12.68 -5.57
CA GLN A 83 21.46 12.64 -6.34
C GLN A 83 22.40 13.77 -5.90
N ASP A 84 21.90 14.99 -5.76
CA ASP A 84 22.68 16.14 -5.27
C ASP A 84 23.29 15.88 -3.89
N LEU A 85 22.50 15.29 -2.98
CA LEU A 85 22.98 14.88 -1.66
C LEU A 85 24.10 13.83 -1.73
N ARG A 86 23.96 12.82 -2.60
CA ARG A 86 24.99 11.79 -2.80
C ARG A 86 26.27 12.37 -3.37
N GLU A 87 26.17 13.28 -4.34
CA GLU A 87 27.33 13.96 -4.92
C GLU A 87 28.02 14.87 -3.90
N ALA A 88 27.26 15.64 -3.11
CA ALA A 88 27.80 16.49 -2.07
C ALA A 88 28.55 15.66 -1.01
N LEU A 89 27.96 14.54 -0.56
CA LEU A 89 28.62 13.62 0.37
C LEU A 89 29.86 12.96 -0.26
N GLY A 90 29.77 12.56 -1.52
CA GLY A 90 30.88 12.01 -2.30
C GLY A 90 32.09 12.94 -2.35
N ARG A 91 31.85 14.23 -2.59
CA ARG A 91 32.91 15.27 -2.56
C ARG A 91 33.53 15.45 -1.18
N LEU A 92 32.72 15.37 -0.12
CA LEU A 92 33.23 15.39 1.26
C LEU A 92 34.11 14.17 1.56
N THR A 93 33.74 12.98 1.06
CA THR A 93 34.50 11.74 1.27
C THR A 93 35.76 11.60 0.40
N LEU A 94 35.76 12.15 -0.82
CA LEU A 94 36.90 12.14 -1.75
C LEU A 94 38.00 13.14 -1.37
N SER A 95 37.77 13.99 -0.37
CA SER A 95 38.83 14.78 0.27
C SER A 95 39.80 13.90 1.11
N SER A 96 39.53 12.60 1.23
CA SER A 96 40.38 11.60 1.86
C SER A 96 40.70 10.42 0.92
N SER A 97 41.77 10.57 0.13
CA SER A 97 42.53 9.54 -0.63
C SER A 97 42.02 9.11 -2.04
N PRO A 98 42.90 9.09 -3.07
CA PRO A 98 42.57 8.58 -4.41
C PRO A 98 43.02 7.13 -4.59
N GLY A 99 42.12 6.25 -5.03
CA GLY A 99 42.52 4.94 -5.57
C GLY A 99 41.36 4.00 -5.89
N GLY A 100 41.21 3.66 -7.18
CA GLY A 100 40.51 2.45 -7.62
C GLY A 100 39.27 2.68 -8.49
N SER A 101 39.49 2.78 -9.80
CA SER A 101 38.46 2.68 -10.84
C SER A 101 37.94 1.24 -10.96
N GLY A 102 36.63 1.06 -10.86
CA GLY A 102 35.96 -0.21 -11.08
C GLY A 102 34.51 0.03 -11.51
N GLU A 103 34.31 0.40 -12.77
CA GLU A 103 32.98 0.45 -13.38
C GLU A 103 32.45 -0.99 -13.55
N SER A 104 31.59 -1.39 -12.62
CA SER A 104 30.71 -2.55 -12.82
C SER A 104 29.44 -2.06 -13.52
N SER A 105 29.25 -2.50 -14.76
CA SER A 105 28.01 -2.36 -15.50
C SER A 105 26.89 -3.14 -14.77
N ALA A 106 26.30 -2.51 -13.77
CA ALA A 106 25.12 -3.00 -13.09
C ALA A 106 23.91 -2.66 -13.96
N ARG A 107 23.18 -3.67 -14.42
CA ARG A 107 21.82 -3.50 -14.94
C ARG A 107 21.07 -2.59 -13.98
N SER A 108 20.67 -1.41 -14.46
CA SER A 108 20.06 -0.36 -13.65
C SER A 108 18.68 -0.81 -13.15
N THR A 109 18.65 -1.56 -12.06
CA THR A 109 17.42 -1.79 -11.30
C THR A 109 17.05 -0.47 -10.66
N SER A 110 15.81 -0.02 -10.86
CA SER A 110 15.33 1.20 -10.20
C SER A 110 15.56 1.10 -8.69
N PRO A 111 16.21 2.11 -8.06
CA PRO A 111 16.49 2.10 -6.63
C PRO A 111 15.23 2.35 -5.79
N VAL A 112 14.11 2.68 -6.44
CA VAL A 112 12.86 3.04 -5.80
C VAL A 112 12.14 1.78 -5.32
N ARG A 113 11.69 1.81 -4.06
CA ARG A 113 10.78 0.80 -3.48
C ARG A 113 9.34 1.33 -3.49
N CYS A 114 8.38 0.42 -3.50
CA CYS A 114 6.97 0.75 -3.30
C CYS A 114 6.41 -0.08 -2.14
N VAL A 115 5.69 0.58 -1.24
CA VAL A 115 4.97 -0.09 -0.15
C VAL A 115 3.52 0.38 -0.20
N CYS A 116 2.60 -0.55 -0.27
CA CYS A 116 1.18 -0.27 -0.30
C CYS A 116 0.48 -0.81 0.96
N TYR A 117 -0.34 0.04 1.56
CA TYR A 117 -1.17 -0.30 2.69
C TYR A 117 -2.64 -0.04 2.37
N GLY A 118 -3.53 -0.84 2.94
CA GLY A 118 -4.96 -0.51 3.00
C GLY A 118 -5.69 -0.55 1.64
N LEU A 119 -5.27 -1.45 0.75
CA LEU A 119 -5.89 -1.59 -0.58
C LEU A 119 -7.35 -2.10 -0.51
N GLY A 120 -7.69 -2.86 0.51
CA GLY A 120 -8.96 -3.55 0.67
C GLY A 120 -9.10 -4.80 -0.21
N ASN A 121 -10.30 -5.37 -0.21
CA ASN A 121 -10.62 -6.58 -0.96
C ASN A 121 -10.93 -6.25 -2.44
N PHE A 122 -9.94 -6.30 -3.32
CA PHE A 122 -10.05 -6.03 -4.76
C PHE A 122 -10.76 -7.13 -5.56
N ALA A 123 -10.96 -8.32 -5.00
CA ALA A 123 -11.81 -9.34 -5.60
C ALA A 123 -13.27 -8.86 -5.66
N SER A 124 -13.77 -8.28 -4.58
CA SER A 124 -15.18 -7.84 -4.45
C SER A 124 -15.40 -6.34 -4.63
N SER A 125 -14.43 -5.49 -4.27
CA SER A 125 -14.55 -4.03 -4.36
C SER A 125 -13.99 -3.50 -5.68
N VAL A 126 -14.82 -2.75 -6.41
CA VAL A 126 -14.41 -2.05 -7.64
C VAL A 126 -13.35 -0.99 -7.33
N THR A 127 -13.54 -0.21 -6.26
CA THR A 127 -12.59 0.81 -5.81
C THR A 127 -11.21 0.22 -5.54
N ALA A 128 -11.13 -0.84 -4.72
CA ALA A 128 -9.86 -1.51 -4.39
C ALA A 128 -9.18 -2.07 -5.65
N ARG A 129 -9.97 -2.59 -6.60
CA ARG A 129 -9.48 -3.12 -7.86
C ARG A 129 -8.92 -2.03 -8.77
N SER A 130 -9.61 -0.90 -8.88
CA SER A 130 -9.13 0.25 -9.65
C SER A 130 -7.88 0.87 -9.00
N GLN A 131 -7.78 0.90 -7.68
CA GLN A 131 -6.57 1.33 -6.97
C GLN A 131 -5.39 0.37 -7.24
N LEU A 132 -5.61 -0.94 -7.22
CA LEU A 132 -4.58 -1.94 -7.56
C LEU A 132 -4.12 -1.78 -9.01
N ALA A 133 -5.07 -1.67 -9.94
CA ALA A 133 -4.79 -1.47 -11.36
C ALA A 133 -3.95 -0.20 -11.58
N PHE A 134 -4.35 0.93 -10.98
CA PHE A 134 -3.59 2.17 -11.07
C PHE A 134 -2.20 2.04 -10.45
N MET A 135 -2.06 1.30 -9.35
CA MET A 135 -0.76 1.02 -8.75
C MET A 135 0.18 0.31 -9.72
N LEU A 136 -0.31 -0.74 -10.38
CA LEU A 136 0.47 -1.50 -11.36
C LEU A 136 0.89 -0.62 -12.56
N LEU A 137 -0.01 0.26 -13.03
CA LEU A 137 0.28 1.19 -14.11
C LEU A 137 1.37 2.21 -13.74
N PHE A 138 1.34 2.80 -12.55
CA PHE A 138 2.40 3.75 -12.18
C PHE A 138 3.73 3.06 -11.91
N LEU A 139 3.73 1.83 -11.38
CA LEU A 139 4.96 1.05 -11.23
C LEU A 139 5.64 0.83 -12.58
N GLU A 140 4.86 0.48 -13.61
CA GLU A 140 5.36 0.34 -14.97
C GLU A 140 5.86 1.67 -15.55
N LYS A 141 5.06 2.74 -15.46
CA LYS A 141 5.44 4.08 -15.94
C LYS A 141 6.74 4.59 -15.30
N CYS A 142 6.92 4.34 -14.01
CA CYS A 142 8.10 4.74 -13.24
C CYS A 142 9.25 3.72 -13.32
N GLN A 143 9.11 2.65 -14.11
CA GLN A 143 10.10 1.58 -14.27
C GLN A 143 10.51 0.95 -12.92
N ILE A 144 9.57 0.81 -12.00
CA ILE A 144 9.76 0.18 -10.69
C ILE A 144 9.40 -1.31 -10.85
N PRO A 145 10.37 -2.24 -10.69
CA PRO A 145 10.08 -3.66 -10.74
C PRO A 145 9.01 -4.03 -9.72
N ARG A 146 8.03 -4.86 -10.11
CA ARG A 146 6.96 -5.32 -9.20
C ARG A 146 7.52 -6.07 -7.98
N SER A 147 8.68 -6.71 -8.13
CA SER A 147 9.42 -7.34 -7.02
C SER A 147 9.92 -6.35 -5.95
N HIS A 148 9.97 -5.05 -6.25
CA HIS A 148 10.25 -3.98 -5.28
C HIS A 148 8.98 -3.40 -4.64
N CYS A 149 7.80 -3.91 -5.02
CA CYS A 149 6.53 -3.54 -4.44
C CYS A 149 6.11 -4.55 -3.36
N GLN A 150 5.83 -4.03 -2.17
CA GLN A 150 5.30 -4.79 -1.05
C GLN A 150 3.90 -4.28 -0.72
N VAL A 151 2.93 -5.19 -0.52
CA VAL A 151 1.54 -4.84 -0.21
C VAL A 151 1.14 -5.47 1.11
N TYR A 152 0.32 -4.76 1.89
CA TYR A 152 -0.33 -5.32 3.07
C TYR A 152 -1.76 -4.79 3.20
N ASP A 153 -2.69 -5.73 3.34
CA ASP A 153 -4.03 -5.45 3.82
C ASP A 153 -4.54 -6.69 4.59
N PRO A 154 -5.08 -6.52 5.81
CA PRO A 154 -5.64 -7.64 6.57
C PRO A 154 -6.90 -8.26 5.94
N LEU A 155 -7.52 -7.61 4.95
CA LEU A 155 -8.72 -8.06 4.26
C LEU A 155 -8.44 -8.94 3.02
N PHE A 156 -7.17 -9.16 2.67
CA PHE A 156 -6.82 -10.02 1.54
C PHE A 156 -7.27 -11.47 1.78
N SER A 157 -7.97 -12.01 0.79
CA SER A 157 -8.28 -13.43 0.68
C SER A 157 -7.12 -14.22 0.07
N GLN A 158 -7.18 -15.55 0.18
CA GLN A 158 -6.16 -16.43 -0.41
C GLN A 158 -6.08 -16.29 -1.94
N ALA A 159 -7.22 -16.07 -2.62
CA ALA A 159 -7.26 -15.83 -4.05
C ALA A 159 -6.50 -14.54 -4.41
N GLU A 160 -6.71 -13.47 -3.65
CA GLU A 160 -6.03 -12.18 -3.83
C GLU A 160 -4.53 -12.26 -3.59
N VAL A 161 -4.11 -12.96 -2.52
CA VAL A 161 -2.68 -13.22 -2.25
C VAL A 161 -2.04 -13.98 -3.41
N SER A 162 -2.74 -14.98 -3.95
CA SER A 162 -2.25 -15.77 -5.09
C SER A 162 -2.13 -14.91 -6.35
N VAL A 163 -3.11 -14.04 -6.61
CA VAL A 163 -3.07 -13.08 -7.72
C VAL A 163 -1.90 -12.11 -7.57
N LEU A 164 -1.73 -11.46 -6.43
CA LEU A 164 -0.63 -10.53 -6.17
C LEU A 164 0.74 -11.20 -6.36
N THR A 165 0.89 -12.43 -5.86
CA THR A 165 2.11 -13.23 -6.01
C THR A 165 2.38 -13.55 -7.49
N SER A 166 1.35 -13.95 -8.25
CA SER A 166 1.47 -14.22 -9.70
C SER A 166 1.86 -12.99 -10.52
N LEU A 167 1.48 -11.80 -10.05
CA LEU A 167 1.85 -10.52 -10.65
C LEU A 167 3.27 -10.08 -10.29
N GLY A 168 3.96 -10.81 -9.40
CA GLY A 168 5.32 -10.50 -8.94
C GLY A 168 5.38 -9.46 -7.81
N VAL A 169 4.26 -9.18 -7.15
CA VAL A 169 4.17 -8.28 -5.99
C VAL A 169 4.33 -9.09 -4.70
N THR A 170 5.07 -8.55 -3.73
CA THR A 170 5.31 -9.25 -2.45
C THR A 170 4.22 -8.92 -1.45
N VAL A 171 3.50 -9.92 -0.94
CA VAL A 171 2.52 -9.73 0.15
C VAL A 171 3.22 -9.84 1.50
N LEU A 172 3.07 -8.82 2.34
CA LEU A 172 3.59 -8.82 3.71
C LEU A 172 2.71 -9.71 4.60
N CYS A 173 3.34 -10.46 5.51
CA CYS A 173 2.64 -11.32 6.46
C CYS A 173 2.34 -10.64 7.81
N GLU A 174 2.91 -9.47 8.05
CA GLU A 174 2.78 -8.76 9.33
C GLU A 174 2.05 -7.43 9.18
N ASN A 175 1.18 -7.15 10.14
CA ASN A 175 0.55 -5.83 10.29
C ASN A 175 1.55 -4.81 10.85
N GLU A 176 2.28 -4.11 10.01
CA GLU A 176 3.26 -3.11 10.49
C GLU A 176 2.63 -1.85 11.06
N GLU A 177 1.29 -1.72 11.07
CA GLU A 177 0.57 -0.53 11.52
C GLU A 177 1.07 0.77 10.84
N GLY A 178 1.59 0.67 9.62
CA GLY A 178 2.16 1.81 8.88
C GLY A 178 3.57 2.22 9.34
N LYS A 179 4.20 1.50 10.27
CA LYS A 179 5.50 1.84 10.88
C LYS A 179 6.72 1.38 10.06
N ARG A 180 6.67 1.53 8.74
CA ARG A 180 7.74 1.10 7.83
C ARG A 180 8.79 2.20 7.67
N SER A 181 10.05 1.87 7.96
CA SER A 181 11.20 2.72 7.65
C SER A 181 11.62 2.62 6.18
N THR A 182 12.07 3.73 5.59
CA THR A 182 12.68 3.77 4.24
C THR A 182 14.01 3.05 4.15
N GLN A 183 14.70 2.79 5.27
CA GLN A 183 16.02 2.16 5.31
C GLN A 183 17.05 2.82 4.36
N GLY A 184 16.97 4.15 4.20
CA GLY A 184 17.85 4.93 3.33
C GLY A 184 17.55 4.81 1.82
N GLN A 185 16.48 4.14 1.41
CA GLN A 185 16.07 4.01 0.02
C GLN A 185 14.92 4.97 -0.35
N PRO A 186 14.91 5.55 -1.56
CA PRO A 186 13.73 6.24 -2.08
C PRO A 186 12.54 5.28 -2.07
N THR A 187 11.45 5.66 -1.41
CA THR A 187 10.30 4.78 -1.21
C THR A 187 8.99 5.53 -1.46
N ILE A 188 8.15 4.95 -2.31
CA ILE A 188 6.77 5.37 -2.52
C ILE A 188 5.89 4.60 -1.55
N PHE A 189 5.04 5.31 -0.80
CA PHE A 189 3.99 4.75 0.04
C PHE A 189 2.63 4.99 -0.63
N TYR A 190 2.02 3.93 -1.15
CA TYR A 190 0.70 3.98 -1.80
C TYR A 190 -0.39 3.59 -0.80
N MET A 191 -1.17 4.56 -0.34
CA MET A 191 -2.05 4.43 0.83
C MET A 191 -3.44 5.06 0.64
N PRO A 192 -4.06 5.07 -0.54
CA PRO A 192 -5.35 5.76 -0.74
C PRO A 192 -6.41 5.24 0.24
N HIS A 193 -7.24 6.13 0.77
CA HIS A 193 -8.30 5.85 1.75
C HIS A 193 -7.85 5.17 3.05
N CYS A 194 -6.55 5.07 3.31
CA CYS A 194 -6.04 4.60 4.59
C CYS A 194 -6.48 5.52 5.74
N GLY A 195 -6.67 4.95 6.93
CA GLY A 195 -6.94 5.74 8.12
C GLY A 195 -5.79 6.67 8.48
N THR A 196 -6.13 7.83 9.06
CA THR A 196 -5.18 8.91 9.37
C THR A 196 -4.00 8.45 10.25
N ALA A 197 -4.23 7.46 11.12
CA ALA A 197 -3.19 6.88 11.98
C ALA A 197 -2.03 6.24 11.20
N LEU A 198 -2.30 5.61 10.05
CA LEU A 198 -1.25 4.98 9.23
C LEU A 198 -0.25 6.02 8.69
N TYR A 199 -0.73 7.18 8.24
CA TYR A 199 0.13 8.29 7.80
C TYR A 199 0.97 8.85 8.95
N ASN A 200 0.34 9.05 10.11
CA ASN A 200 1.04 9.57 11.28
C ASN A 200 2.13 8.61 11.77
N ASN A 201 1.88 7.30 11.76
CA ASN A 201 2.88 6.26 12.07
C ASN A 201 4.00 6.19 11.04
N LEU A 202 3.68 6.35 9.75
CA LEU A 202 4.66 6.38 8.68
C LEU A 202 5.62 7.57 8.86
N LEU A 203 5.08 8.76 9.13
CA LEU A 203 5.87 9.95 9.39
C LEU A 203 6.75 9.77 10.63
N TRP A 204 6.19 9.27 11.73
CA TRP A 204 6.94 8.99 12.96
C TRP A 204 8.12 8.05 12.75
N SER A 205 7.91 6.96 12.00
CA SER A 205 8.94 5.93 11.73
C SER A 205 10.08 6.45 10.84
N ASN A 206 9.85 7.57 10.16
CA ASN A 206 10.79 8.21 9.26
C ASN A 206 11.10 9.65 9.70
N TRP A 207 10.97 9.99 10.99
CA TRP A 207 11.01 11.36 11.49
C TRP A 207 12.40 12.01 11.53
N SER A 208 13.04 12.11 10.38
CA SER A 208 14.29 12.85 10.18
C SER A 208 14.28 13.51 8.80
N ILE A 209 15.11 14.56 8.65
CA ILE A 209 15.28 15.25 7.36
C ILE A 209 15.69 14.25 6.27
N ASP A 210 16.69 13.40 6.54
CA ASP A 210 17.16 12.40 5.59
C ASP A 210 16.07 11.39 5.22
N ALA A 211 15.39 10.80 6.21
CA ALA A 211 14.41 9.77 5.94
C ALA A 211 13.16 10.32 5.22
N LEU A 212 12.62 11.46 5.65
CA LEU A 212 11.46 12.09 4.99
C LEU A 212 11.77 12.54 3.56
N SER A 213 12.99 13.04 3.28
CA SER A 213 13.38 13.41 1.91
C SER A 213 13.34 12.24 0.91
N ARG A 214 13.35 11.01 1.43
CA ARG A 214 13.27 9.75 0.67
C ARG A 214 11.86 9.17 0.60
N VAL A 215 10.86 9.84 1.17
CA VAL A 215 9.44 9.43 1.13
C VAL A 215 8.70 10.17 0.02
N VAL A 216 7.92 9.43 -0.77
CA VAL A 216 6.77 9.96 -1.52
C VAL A 216 5.53 9.24 -1.01
N ILE A 217 4.46 9.96 -0.73
CA ILE A 217 3.18 9.37 -0.33
C ILE A 217 2.19 9.61 -1.47
N ILE A 218 1.46 8.58 -1.87
CA ILE A 218 0.28 8.72 -2.73
C ILE A 218 -0.90 8.25 -1.88
N GLY A 219 -1.69 9.18 -1.37
CA GLY A 219 -2.69 8.89 -0.36
C GLY A 219 -3.57 10.10 -0.07
N ASN A 220 -4.27 10.09 1.05
CA ASN A 220 -5.23 11.11 1.44
C ASN A 220 -4.55 12.47 1.60
N SER A 221 -5.22 13.51 1.12
CA SER A 221 -4.81 14.89 1.26
C SER A 221 -4.60 15.27 2.71
N PHE A 222 -3.39 15.74 3.05
CA PHE A 222 -3.08 16.20 4.41
C PHE A 222 -3.73 17.54 4.66
N GLN A 223 -3.90 18.34 3.61
CA GLN A 223 -4.71 19.55 3.65
C GLN A 223 -6.18 19.22 4.00
N CYS A 224 -6.82 18.25 3.34
CA CYS A 224 -8.19 17.87 3.69
C CYS A 224 -8.30 17.27 5.11
N ILE A 225 -7.29 16.51 5.55
CA ILE A 225 -7.21 16.02 6.95
C ILE A 225 -7.16 17.20 7.94
N GLU A 226 -6.31 18.21 7.67
CA GLU A 226 -6.19 19.43 8.48
C GLU A 226 -7.49 20.23 8.52
N GLU A 227 -8.19 20.36 7.39
CA GLU A 227 -9.45 21.10 7.27
C GLU A 227 -10.63 20.40 7.97
N ARG A 228 -10.66 19.06 7.94
CA ARG A 228 -11.75 18.25 8.51
C ARG A 228 -11.63 18.08 10.03
N LEU A 229 -10.42 18.04 10.57
CA LEU A 229 -10.18 17.82 12.00
C LEU A 229 -10.03 19.13 12.75
N LEU A 230 -10.59 19.19 13.98
CA LEU A 230 -10.29 20.30 14.87
C LEU A 230 -8.79 20.34 15.18
N ALA A 231 -8.18 21.53 15.15
CA ALA A 231 -6.73 21.70 15.37
C ALA A 231 -6.23 20.99 16.65
N ARG A 232 -6.99 21.05 17.74
CA ARG A 232 -6.68 20.35 19.00
C ARG A 232 -6.64 18.83 18.87
N ILE A 233 -7.50 18.24 18.03
CA ILE A 233 -7.57 16.80 17.79
C ILE A 233 -6.39 16.40 16.89
N LEU A 234 -6.15 17.15 15.81
CA LEU A 234 -5.02 16.91 14.92
C LEU A 234 -3.69 16.96 15.68
N GLN A 235 -3.48 18.00 16.50
CA GLN A 235 -2.26 18.15 17.29
C GLN A 235 -2.09 17.07 18.36
N LYS A 236 -3.18 16.62 19.00
CA LYS A 236 -3.14 15.57 20.03
C LYS A 236 -2.91 14.19 19.42
N ASN A 237 -3.73 13.80 18.45
CA ASN A 237 -3.81 12.42 17.96
C ASN A 237 -2.91 12.16 16.75
N TYR A 238 -2.64 13.19 15.94
CA TYR A 238 -1.85 13.08 14.70
C TYR A 238 -0.74 14.13 14.64
N PRO A 239 0.12 14.22 15.68
CA PRO A 239 1.09 15.30 15.82
C PRO A 239 2.08 15.38 14.65
N TYR A 240 2.44 14.25 14.02
CA TYR A 240 3.41 14.24 12.93
C TYR A 240 2.84 14.85 11.65
N ILE A 241 1.55 14.60 11.36
CA ILE A 241 0.84 15.27 10.26
C ILE A 241 0.77 16.77 10.55
N ALA A 242 0.33 17.15 11.75
CA ALA A 242 0.20 18.55 12.17
C ALA A 242 1.52 19.34 12.02
N LYS A 243 2.65 18.69 12.35
CA LYS A 243 3.99 19.28 12.29
C LYS A 243 4.51 19.46 10.87
N ILE A 244 4.11 18.61 9.91
CA ILE A 244 4.73 18.55 8.58
C ILE A 244 3.87 19.12 7.45
N VAL A 245 2.55 19.26 7.63
CA VAL A 245 1.60 19.64 6.56
C VAL A 245 1.98 20.94 5.83
N LYS A 246 2.62 21.89 6.52
CA LYS A 246 3.08 23.17 5.93
C LYS A 246 4.47 23.10 5.27
N SER A 247 5.20 22.01 5.45
CA SER A 247 6.60 21.84 5.00
C SER A 247 6.80 20.72 3.98
N LEU A 248 5.70 20.13 3.49
CA LEU A 248 5.71 19.25 2.32
C LEU A 248 5.21 20.00 1.08
N GLU A 249 5.24 19.34 -0.06
CA GLU A 249 4.49 19.73 -1.24
C GLU A 249 3.45 18.65 -1.53
N GLU A 250 2.23 19.10 -1.80
CA GLU A 250 1.08 18.25 -2.05
C GLU A 250 0.50 18.60 -3.42
N PHE A 251 0.29 17.59 -4.26
CA PHE A 251 -0.34 17.72 -5.56
C PHE A 251 -1.54 16.79 -5.64
N PRO A 252 -2.78 17.31 -5.69
CA PRO A 252 -3.96 16.47 -5.80
C PRO A 252 -3.95 15.71 -7.13
N LEU A 253 -4.41 14.45 -7.11
CA LEU A 253 -4.68 13.72 -8.32
C LEU A 253 -5.87 14.34 -9.08
N PRO A 254 -5.95 14.17 -10.40
CA PRO A 254 -7.05 14.71 -11.20
C PRO A 254 -8.40 14.19 -10.72
N GLN A 255 -9.36 15.10 -10.56
CA GLN A 255 -10.73 14.72 -10.26
C GLN A 255 -11.47 14.45 -11.57
N THR A 256 -11.94 13.22 -11.75
CA THR A 256 -12.76 12.84 -12.92
C THR A 256 -14.05 12.16 -12.46
N PRO A 257 -15.22 12.46 -13.06
CA PRO A 257 -16.50 11.88 -12.64
C PRO A 257 -16.48 10.35 -12.52
N ARG A 258 -15.75 9.66 -13.41
CA ARG A 258 -15.64 8.19 -13.44
C ARG A 258 -14.90 7.62 -12.22
N TYR A 259 -13.88 8.32 -11.72
CA TYR A 259 -13.02 7.82 -10.65
C TYR A 259 -13.12 8.64 -9.35
N MET A 260 -14.13 9.50 -9.22
CA MET A 260 -14.35 10.30 -8.01
C MET A 260 -14.37 9.43 -6.75
N ASP A 261 -15.18 8.38 -6.72
CA ASP A 261 -15.29 7.52 -5.53
C ASP A 261 -14.04 6.64 -5.27
N THR A 262 -13.09 6.61 -6.21
CA THR A 262 -11.88 5.78 -6.12
C THR A 262 -10.66 6.58 -5.67
N PHE A 263 -10.49 7.78 -6.20
CA PHE A 263 -9.32 8.64 -5.95
C PHE A 263 -9.72 10.03 -5.44
N ASN A 264 -10.93 10.20 -4.88
CA ASN A 264 -11.26 11.43 -4.15
C ASN A 264 -10.22 11.66 -3.06
N ASP A 265 -9.95 12.93 -2.81
CA ASP A 265 -9.04 13.38 -1.76
C ASP A 265 -7.67 12.70 -1.81
N THR A 266 -7.26 12.15 -2.96
CA THR A 266 -5.96 11.50 -3.13
C THR A 266 -4.97 12.50 -3.71
N SER A 267 -3.82 12.65 -3.07
CA SER A 267 -2.74 13.54 -3.44
C SER A 267 -1.40 12.80 -3.46
N VAL A 268 -0.45 13.35 -4.21
CA VAL A 268 0.96 13.00 -4.15
C VAL A 268 1.66 13.98 -3.22
N HIS A 269 2.26 13.47 -2.15
CA HIS A 269 3.04 14.23 -1.19
C HIS A 269 4.51 13.90 -1.36
N TRP A 270 5.35 14.93 -1.42
CA TRP A 270 6.79 14.77 -1.34
C TRP A 270 7.39 15.82 -0.41
N PHE A 271 8.60 15.56 0.07
CA PHE A 271 9.23 16.36 1.11
C PHE A 271 10.53 17.00 0.56
N PRO A 272 10.46 18.27 0.13
CA PRO A 272 11.64 18.98 -0.37
C PRO A 272 12.65 19.22 0.75
N LEU A 273 13.91 18.84 0.52
CA LEU A 273 14.98 18.97 1.51
C LEU A 273 15.08 20.39 2.08
N LEU A 274 15.02 21.41 1.22
CA LEU A 274 15.09 22.82 1.62
C LEU A 274 13.96 23.23 2.57
N LYS A 275 12.75 22.68 2.41
CA LYS A 275 11.62 22.94 3.33
C LYS A 275 11.82 22.23 4.66
N LEU A 276 12.38 21.02 4.63
CA LEU A 276 12.68 20.26 5.85
C LEU A 276 13.79 20.91 6.67
N GLU A 277 14.86 21.37 6.02
CA GLU A 277 15.98 22.08 6.67
C GLU A 277 15.58 23.42 7.26
N GLY A 278 14.55 24.07 6.68
CA GLY A 278 13.97 25.30 7.21
C GLY A 278 13.19 25.11 8.52
N LEU A 279 12.90 23.87 8.93
CA LEU A 279 12.17 23.59 10.17
C LEU A 279 13.06 23.72 11.42
N PRO A 280 12.50 24.14 12.57
CA PRO A 280 13.24 24.25 13.82
C PRO A 280 13.89 22.92 14.25
N ARG A 281 15.17 22.96 14.66
CA ARG A 281 15.92 21.74 15.03
C ARG A 281 15.27 20.92 16.17
N ASN A 282 14.60 21.59 17.10
CA ASN A 282 13.89 20.93 18.20
C ASN A 282 12.68 20.11 17.75
N LEU A 283 12.13 20.38 16.56
CA LEU A 283 11.04 19.59 15.97
C LEU A 283 11.45 18.12 15.75
N TRP A 284 12.70 17.92 15.35
CA TRP A 284 13.29 16.60 15.07
C TRP A 284 13.72 15.85 16.34
N ALA A 285 13.84 16.55 17.48
CA ALA A 285 14.25 15.95 18.75
C ALA A 285 13.12 15.24 19.49
N SER A 286 11.86 15.55 19.17
CA SER A 286 10.67 14.94 19.78
C SER A 286 10.17 13.79 18.91
N GLN A 287 10.39 12.55 19.36
CA GLN A 287 10.01 11.32 18.66
C GLN A 287 9.21 10.36 19.56
N GLU A 288 8.15 10.87 20.18
CA GLU A 288 7.23 10.04 20.96
C GLU A 288 6.39 9.15 20.05
N GLU A 289 6.35 7.85 20.34
CA GLU A 289 5.52 6.92 19.57
C GLU A 289 4.03 7.22 19.77
N PRO A 290 3.23 7.33 18.70
CA PRO A 290 1.78 7.51 18.81
C PRO A 290 1.09 6.33 19.54
N ASP A 291 0.37 6.59 20.64
CA ASP A 291 -0.29 5.53 21.44
C ASP A 291 -1.79 5.32 21.18
N TYR A 292 -2.45 6.33 20.56
CA TYR A 292 -3.87 6.39 20.18
C TYR A 292 -4.90 5.96 21.24
N GLN A 293 -4.56 5.92 22.53
CA GLN A 293 -5.45 5.35 23.56
C GLN A 293 -6.78 6.13 23.71
N ASP A 294 -6.72 7.45 23.52
CA ASP A 294 -7.87 8.37 23.65
C ASP A 294 -8.54 8.71 22.30
N CYS A 295 -8.30 7.93 21.24
CA CYS A 295 -8.84 8.22 19.92
C CYS A 295 -10.13 7.42 19.67
N GLU A 296 -11.29 8.09 19.75
CA GLU A 296 -12.61 7.46 19.60
C GLU A 296 -12.83 6.87 18.19
N ASP A 297 -12.43 7.60 17.14
CA ASP A 297 -12.60 7.20 15.73
C ASP A 297 -11.28 6.73 15.11
N LEU A 298 -10.62 5.75 15.75
CA LEU A 298 -9.33 5.23 15.30
C LEU A 298 -9.48 4.25 14.13
N GLU A 299 -9.18 4.71 12.91
CA GLU A 299 -9.25 3.93 11.67
C GLU A 299 -7.97 3.10 11.40
N ILE A 300 -7.54 2.28 12.36
CA ILE A 300 -6.41 1.35 12.15
C ILE A 300 -6.62 0.04 12.90
N ILE A 301 -6.30 -1.07 12.24
CA ILE A 301 -6.26 -2.40 12.86
C ILE A 301 -4.93 -2.52 13.59
N ARG A 302 -4.95 -2.74 14.91
CA ARG A 302 -3.73 -2.86 15.74
C ARG A 302 -3.22 -4.29 15.84
N LYS A 303 -1.91 -4.48 16.03
CA LYS A 303 -1.35 -5.78 16.43
C LYS A 303 -1.95 -6.17 17.78
N GLN A 304 -2.39 -7.43 17.92
CA GLN A 304 -2.76 -7.92 19.25
C GLN A 304 -1.51 -8.00 20.13
N THR A 305 -1.50 -7.28 21.24
CA THR A 305 -0.52 -7.49 22.30
C THR A 305 -0.85 -8.82 22.96
N GLY A 306 0.05 -9.80 22.87
CA GLY A 306 -0.26 -11.22 23.02
C GLY A 306 -1.11 -11.59 24.25
N SER A 307 -2.24 -12.24 24.01
CA SER A 307 -2.66 -13.35 24.86
C SER A 307 -2.01 -14.60 24.29
N SER A 308 -0.95 -15.06 24.93
CA SER A 308 -0.45 -16.41 24.76
C SER A 308 -1.50 -17.38 25.31
N ALA A 309 -2.50 -17.73 24.50
CA ALA A 309 -3.36 -18.89 24.69
C ALA A 309 -3.77 -19.37 23.30
N GLY A 310 -3.24 -20.53 22.91
CA GLY A 310 -3.13 -20.94 21.53
C GLY A 310 -4.44 -21.13 20.79
N ILE A 311 -4.46 -20.68 19.54
CA ILE A 311 -4.88 -21.46 18.38
C ILE A 311 -3.89 -21.12 17.27
N ALA A 312 -2.85 -21.94 17.13
CA ALA A 312 -2.00 -21.90 15.95
C ALA A 312 -2.82 -22.42 14.76
N GLY A 313 -3.35 -21.50 13.94
CA GLY A 313 -3.75 -21.83 12.58
C GLY A 313 -2.51 -22.28 11.83
N GLN A 314 -2.44 -23.59 11.55
CA GLN A 314 -1.31 -24.21 10.87
C GLN A 314 -1.17 -23.66 9.45
N TYR A 315 -0.16 -22.83 9.23
CA TYR A 315 0.54 -22.72 7.96
C TYR A 315 2.03 -22.89 8.27
N LEU A 316 2.54 -24.09 8.03
CA LEU A 316 3.98 -24.38 8.00
C LEU A 316 4.40 -24.43 6.52
N PRO A 317 5.44 -23.67 6.10
CA PRO A 317 6.01 -23.85 4.79
C PRO A 317 6.76 -25.19 4.72
N PRO A 318 6.83 -25.87 3.55
CA PRO A 318 7.60 -27.08 3.43
C PRO A 318 9.09 -26.74 3.52
N GLY A 319 9.75 -27.20 4.60
CA GLY A 319 11.20 -27.16 4.74
C GLY A 319 11.90 -28.16 3.80
N PRO A 320 13.15 -27.88 3.39
CA PRO A 320 13.87 -28.72 2.44
C PRO A 320 14.41 -29.98 3.15
N GLY A 321 13.74 -31.11 2.95
CA GLY A 321 14.10 -32.39 3.54
C GLY A 321 13.86 -33.52 2.55
N ALA A 322 14.94 -33.98 1.94
CA ALA A 322 15.02 -35.00 0.91
C ALA A 322 14.30 -36.31 1.25
N MET A 323 13.49 -36.81 0.31
CA MET A 323 13.28 -38.25 0.15
C MET A 323 14.30 -38.78 -0.85
N LEU A 324 15.26 -39.56 -0.36
CA LEU A 324 16.00 -40.54 -1.14
C LEU A 324 14.98 -41.55 -1.69
N GLN A 325 14.62 -41.43 -2.97
CA GLN A 325 14.09 -42.56 -3.73
C GLN A 325 15.26 -43.21 -4.46
N THR A 326 15.61 -44.41 -4.00
CA THR A 326 16.56 -45.32 -4.61
C THR A 326 16.11 -45.71 -6.01
N MET A 327 16.83 -45.23 -7.03
CA MET A 327 16.73 -45.75 -8.40
C MET A 327 17.40 -47.13 -8.48
N PRO A 328 16.79 -48.13 -9.14
CA PRO A 328 17.45 -49.40 -9.39
C PRO A 328 18.54 -49.23 -10.46
N SER A 329 19.70 -49.85 -10.22
CA SER A 329 20.87 -49.79 -11.11
C SER A 329 20.58 -50.36 -12.51
N PRO A 330 21.11 -49.74 -13.59
CA PRO A 330 20.94 -50.25 -14.95
C PRO A 330 21.94 -51.38 -15.27
N LEU A 331 21.45 -52.41 -15.97
CA LEU A 331 22.26 -53.48 -16.55
C LEU A 331 23.12 -52.97 -17.73
N PRO A 332 24.31 -53.54 -17.97
CA PRO A 332 25.31 -52.97 -18.86
C PRO A 332 25.10 -53.36 -20.33
N GLY A 333 25.35 -52.41 -21.22
CA GLY A 333 25.72 -52.68 -22.61
C GLY A 333 24.68 -52.31 -23.67
N LYS A 334 24.79 -51.08 -24.20
CA LYS A 334 24.63 -50.76 -25.63
C LYS A 334 25.07 -49.31 -25.88
N LYS A 335 26.06 -49.14 -26.75
CA LYS A 335 26.53 -47.86 -27.28
C LYS A 335 25.50 -47.30 -28.25
N TYR A 336 25.18 -46.01 -28.20
CA TYR A 336 24.73 -45.25 -29.38
C TYR A 336 25.12 -43.78 -29.26
N SER A 337 25.73 -43.27 -30.34
CA SER A 337 26.23 -41.90 -30.56
C SER A 337 25.11 -40.93 -30.96
N PRO A 338 25.35 -39.60 -30.92
CA PRO A 338 24.29 -38.59 -30.94
C PRO A 338 23.83 -38.26 -32.37
N ALA A 339 22.53 -38.10 -32.55
CA ALA A 339 21.94 -37.53 -33.75
C ALA A 339 21.20 -36.23 -33.40
N ALA A 340 21.44 -35.24 -34.25
CA ALA A 340 20.96 -33.88 -34.18
C ALA A 340 19.43 -33.75 -34.34
N GLY A 341 18.90 -32.63 -33.84
CA GLY A 341 17.88 -31.90 -34.56
C GLY A 341 16.56 -31.64 -33.84
N ILE A 342 16.22 -30.35 -33.80
CA ILE A 342 14.91 -29.77 -34.12
C ILE A 342 14.10 -29.19 -32.95
N THR A 343 14.09 -27.85 -32.99
CA THR A 343 13.05 -26.85 -32.66
C THR A 343 12.81 -26.40 -31.24
N SER A 344 13.21 -25.13 -31.05
CA SER A 344 12.71 -24.16 -30.10
C SER A 344 11.22 -23.86 -30.30
N HIS A 345 10.47 -23.76 -29.20
CA HIS A 345 9.30 -22.89 -29.14
C HIS A 345 9.56 -21.83 -28.06
N SER A 346 9.83 -20.62 -28.55
CA SER A 346 9.79 -19.37 -27.79
C SER A 346 8.42 -18.75 -28.05
N ALA A 347 7.71 -18.38 -26.99
CA ALA A 347 6.57 -17.47 -27.04
C ALA A 347 6.65 -16.49 -25.87
N LEU A 348 7.68 -15.64 -25.93
CA LEU A 348 7.71 -14.34 -25.26
C LEU A 348 7.67 -13.29 -26.37
N VAL A 349 6.50 -12.70 -26.62
CA VAL A 349 6.38 -11.52 -27.47
C VAL A 349 6.22 -10.32 -26.54
N ALA A 350 7.33 -9.64 -26.31
CA ALA A 350 7.36 -8.27 -25.83
C ALA A 350 6.80 -7.35 -26.93
N TRP A 351 5.85 -6.52 -26.56
CA TRP A 351 5.40 -5.40 -27.39
C TRP A 351 6.26 -4.17 -27.05
N SER A 352 6.77 -3.50 -28.07
CA SER A 352 7.41 -2.18 -27.98
C SER A 352 6.69 -1.23 -28.94
N PRO A 353 6.56 0.06 -28.56
CA PRO A 353 5.62 0.99 -29.18
C PRO A 353 6.15 1.61 -30.48
N LYS A 354 5.21 2.04 -31.33
CA LYS A 354 5.42 3.08 -32.33
C LYS A 354 4.67 4.33 -31.93
#